data_AF-A0A661BYQ6-F1
#
_entry.id   AF-A0A661BYQ6-F1
#
_cell.length_a   1.000
_cell.length_b   1.000
_cell.length_c   1.000
_cell.angle_alpha   90.00
_cell.angle_beta   90.00
_cell.angle_gamma   90.00
#
_symmetry.space_group_name_H-M   'P 1'
#
loop_
_entity.id
_entity.type
_entity.pdbx_description
1 polymer ?
#
loop_
_entity_poly.entity_id
_entity_poly.type
_entity_poly.pdbx_seq_one_letter_code
_entity_poly.pdbx_strand_id
1 'polypeptide(L)'
;GVREAMAGGSSCINAVQGEQITTEPGNTVGPVVQGLNTRFGDYRGPLAGSSSEYPADYIQDSDIDYGVYQSTYNGADDFKLGCNDCDDYRRIVAVPIGDCSESLSGKGEIPLLDMGCFFLTKPAKQKGNESEVYGQFVEDCPVGVTPPPGEGPTTGNDSTSTPGGNNTNKAYIIQLYKNPGSRDS
;
A
#
# COMPACT_ATOMS: atom_id res chain seq x y z
N GLY A 1 12.30 -11.18 2.18
CA GLY A 1 12.70 -10.43 0.98
C GLY A 1 11.54 -9.59 0.48
N VAL A 2 11.67 -8.88 -0.65
CA VAL A 2 10.60 -8.00 -1.18
C VAL A 2 9.30 -8.77 -1.42
N ARG A 3 9.39 -10.03 -1.87
CA ARG A 3 8.24 -10.91 -2.08
C ARG A 3 7.41 -11.10 -0.80
N GLU A 4 8.07 -11.53 0.27
CA GLU A 4 7.42 -11.85 1.54
C GLU A 4 6.90 -10.57 2.22
N ALA A 5 7.65 -9.47 2.14
CA ALA A 5 7.19 -8.16 2.61
C ALA A 5 5.93 -7.72 1.86
N MET A 6 5.92 -7.82 0.54
CA MET A 6 4.74 -7.50 -0.26
C MET A 6 3.59 -8.47 0.01
N ALA A 7 3.84 -9.73 0.39
CA ALA A 7 2.82 -10.68 0.84
C ALA A 7 2.24 -10.38 2.23
N GLY A 8 2.75 -9.35 2.93
CA GLY A 8 2.31 -8.96 4.27
C GLY A 8 3.05 -9.70 5.39
N GLY A 9 4.25 -10.23 5.11
CA GLY A 9 5.18 -10.69 6.14
C GLY A 9 5.67 -9.53 7.01
N SER A 10 6.39 -9.85 8.09
CA SER A 10 6.83 -8.87 9.07
C SER A 10 7.82 -7.84 8.50
N SER A 11 7.31 -6.72 7.99
CA SER A 11 8.07 -5.50 7.75
C SER A 11 7.44 -4.35 8.53
N CYS A 12 7.81 -4.21 9.79
CA CYS A 12 7.39 -3.06 10.58
C CYS A 12 8.31 -1.89 10.19
N ILE A 13 7.85 -1.02 9.30
CA ILE A 13 8.39 0.34 9.23
C ILE A 13 7.83 1.07 10.45
N ASN A 14 8.70 1.47 11.37
CA ASN A 14 8.36 2.48 12.37
C ASN A 14 8.52 3.83 11.69
N ALA A 15 7.52 4.25 10.92
CA ALA A 15 7.61 5.47 10.14
C ALA A 15 7.71 6.69 11.08
N VAL A 16 8.88 7.33 11.12
CA VAL A 16 9.06 8.66 11.71
C VAL A 16 9.08 9.67 10.57
N GLN A 17 8.32 10.76 10.69
CA GLN A 17 8.34 11.82 9.68
C GLN A 17 9.75 12.41 9.53
N GLY A 18 10.18 12.61 8.30
CA GLY A 18 11.53 13.10 7.98
C GLY A 18 12.63 12.04 8.09
N GLU A 19 12.30 10.80 8.47
CA GLU A 19 13.23 9.68 8.36
C GLU A 19 13.56 9.43 6.89
N GLN A 20 14.82 9.11 6.62
CA GLN A 20 15.26 8.75 5.28
C GLN A 20 14.87 7.31 4.99
N ILE A 21 14.03 7.14 3.97
CA ILE A 21 13.68 5.82 3.45
C ILE A 21 14.56 5.50 2.24
N THR A 22 15.29 4.41 2.34
CA THR A 22 16.14 3.92 1.27
C THR A 22 15.28 3.33 0.14
N THR A 23 15.46 3.83 -1.08
CA THR A 23 14.84 3.24 -2.27
C THR A 23 15.60 2.01 -2.75
N GLU A 24 14.90 1.00 -3.25
CA GLU A 24 15.53 -0.20 -3.80
C GLU A 24 15.70 -0.09 -5.32
N PRO A 25 16.83 -0.55 -5.89
CA PRO A 25 17.00 -0.60 -7.34
C PRO A 25 16.00 -1.59 -7.98
N GLY A 26 15.64 -1.34 -9.25
CA GLY A 26 14.64 -2.11 -9.99
C GLY A 26 14.95 -3.60 -10.15
N ASN A 27 14.06 -4.33 -10.83
CA ASN A 27 14.01 -5.79 -11.02
C ASN A 27 13.29 -6.61 -9.92
N THR A 28 12.43 -5.95 -9.14
CA THR A 28 11.58 -6.59 -8.12
C THR A 28 10.17 -6.92 -8.62
N VAL A 29 9.90 -6.74 -9.91
CA VAL A 29 8.58 -6.88 -10.57
C VAL A 29 7.90 -8.21 -10.25
N GLY A 30 8.57 -9.34 -10.50
CA GLY A 30 8.03 -10.67 -10.22
C GLY A 30 7.76 -10.91 -8.74
N PRO A 31 8.73 -10.68 -7.84
CA PRO A 31 8.53 -10.70 -6.39
C PRO A 31 7.36 -9.84 -5.91
N VAL A 32 7.23 -8.61 -6.39
CA VAL A 32 6.17 -7.66 -6.00
C VAL A 32 4.79 -8.17 -6.42
N VAL A 33 4.64 -8.57 -7.68
CA VAL A 33 3.36 -9.07 -8.20
C VAL A 33 2.92 -10.32 -7.46
N GLN A 34 3.85 -11.27 -7.22
CA GLN A 34 3.53 -12.50 -6.50
C GLN A 34 3.13 -12.23 -5.05
N GLY A 35 3.83 -11.32 -4.36
CA GLY A 35 3.46 -10.95 -2.99
C GLY A 35 2.13 -10.20 -2.90
N LEU A 36 1.89 -9.21 -3.77
CA LEU A 36 0.62 -8.47 -3.78
C LEU A 36 -0.58 -9.38 -4.04
N ASN A 37 -0.42 -10.37 -4.93
CA ASN A 37 -1.50 -11.22 -5.38
C ASN A 37 -1.94 -12.30 -4.38
N THR A 38 -1.20 -12.54 -3.28
CA THR A 38 -1.69 -13.41 -2.19
C THR A 38 -2.99 -12.89 -1.59
N ARG A 39 -3.18 -11.56 -1.57
CA ARG A 39 -4.43 -10.89 -1.15
C ARG A 39 -5.65 -11.30 -1.96
N PHE A 40 -5.44 -11.76 -3.19
CA PHE A 40 -6.47 -12.24 -4.11
C PHE A 40 -6.52 -13.77 -4.20
N GLY A 41 -5.88 -14.48 -3.25
CA GLY A 41 -5.84 -15.94 -3.25
C GLY A 41 -4.93 -16.55 -4.32
N ASP A 42 -4.07 -15.77 -4.99
CA ASP A 42 -3.21 -16.25 -6.08
C ASP A 42 -1.78 -16.52 -5.60
N TYR A 43 -1.51 -17.79 -5.30
CA TYR A 43 -0.25 -18.27 -4.73
C TYR A 43 0.62 -18.97 -5.79
N ARG A 44 1.32 -18.20 -6.61
CA ARG A 44 2.19 -18.73 -7.68
C ARG A 44 3.66 -18.79 -7.28
N GLY A 45 4.38 -19.71 -7.91
CA GLY A 45 5.83 -19.80 -7.80
C GLY A 45 6.27 -20.10 -6.36
N PRO A 46 7.25 -19.37 -5.80
CA PRO A 46 7.76 -19.61 -4.45
C PRO A 46 6.75 -19.42 -3.30
N LEU A 47 5.57 -18.83 -3.56
CA LEU A 47 4.49 -18.69 -2.57
C LEU A 47 3.45 -19.84 -2.68
N ALA A 48 3.67 -20.84 -3.52
CA ALA A 48 2.77 -21.99 -3.58
C ALA A 48 2.70 -22.68 -2.21
N GLY A 49 1.49 -22.84 -1.68
CA GLY A 49 1.25 -23.48 -0.37
C GLY A 49 1.54 -22.60 0.85
N SER A 50 1.73 -21.29 0.67
CA SER A 50 1.99 -20.35 1.77
C SER A 50 0.74 -19.58 2.24
N SER A 51 -0.47 -20.07 1.93
CA SER A 51 -1.73 -19.41 2.31
C SER A 51 -1.90 -19.25 3.82
N SER A 52 -1.41 -20.21 4.61
CA SER A 52 -1.45 -20.12 6.07
C SER A 52 -0.50 -19.07 6.66
N GLU A 53 0.57 -18.71 5.95
CA GLU A 53 1.54 -17.68 6.37
C GLU A 53 1.18 -16.30 5.81
N TYR A 54 0.64 -16.26 4.60
CA TYR A 54 0.25 -15.04 3.89
C TYR A 54 -1.22 -15.13 3.46
N PRO A 55 -2.17 -15.12 4.41
CA PRO A 55 -3.58 -15.32 4.10
C PRO A 55 -4.11 -14.31 3.10
N ALA A 56 -5.09 -14.79 2.32
CA ALA A 56 -5.78 -13.98 1.33
C ALA A 56 -6.72 -13.00 2.03
N ASP A 57 -7.26 -12.03 1.28
CA ASP A 57 -8.43 -11.31 1.77
C ASP A 57 -9.64 -12.24 1.74
N TYR A 58 -10.60 -12.04 2.64
CA TYR A 58 -11.89 -12.69 2.49
C TYR A 58 -12.49 -12.35 1.11
N ILE A 59 -12.48 -11.08 0.69
CA ILE A 59 -13.04 -10.62 -0.58
C ILE A 59 -11.97 -10.56 -1.67
N GLN A 60 -11.96 -11.60 -2.49
CA GLN A 60 -10.98 -11.81 -3.56
C GLN A 60 -11.45 -11.30 -4.94
N ASP A 61 -12.66 -10.73 -5.01
CA ASP A 61 -13.24 -10.19 -6.25
C ASP A 61 -12.34 -9.13 -6.90
N SER A 62 -12.14 -9.21 -8.21
CA SER A 62 -11.36 -8.20 -8.94
C SER A 62 -12.25 -7.09 -9.50
N ASP A 63 -11.63 -5.96 -9.81
CA ASP A 63 -12.26 -4.82 -10.48
C ASP A 63 -13.43 -4.21 -9.68
N ILE A 64 -13.34 -4.30 -8.35
CA ILE A 64 -14.23 -3.61 -7.41
C ILE A 64 -13.52 -2.40 -6.80
N ASP A 65 -14.30 -1.39 -6.43
CA ASP A 65 -13.83 -0.25 -5.64
C ASP A 65 -13.97 -0.53 -4.13
N TYR A 66 -13.42 0.38 -3.32
CA TYR A 66 -13.42 0.27 -1.87
C TYR A 66 -14.83 0.36 -1.25
N GLY A 67 -15.77 1.06 -1.91
CA GLY A 67 -17.14 1.18 -1.44
C GLY A 67 -17.90 -0.14 -1.58
N VAL A 68 -17.75 -0.79 -2.74
CA VAL A 68 -18.28 -2.14 -2.98
C VAL A 68 -17.64 -3.13 -1.99
N TYR A 69 -16.31 -3.10 -1.84
CA TYR A 69 -15.60 -3.94 -0.87
C TYR A 69 -16.17 -3.82 0.54
N GLN A 70 -16.31 -2.59 1.07
CA GLN A 70 -16.87 -2.37 2.40
C GLN A 70 -18.32 -2.86 2.52
N SER A 71 -19.14 -2.62 1.49
CA SER A 71 -20.54 -3.06 1.51
C SER A 71 -20.66 -4.57 1.54
N THR A 72 -19.85 -5.27 0.74
CA THR A 72 -19.77 -6.74 0.73
C THR A 72 -19.28 -7.23 2.07
N TYR A 73 -18.20 -6.66 2.60
CA TYR A 73 -17.61 -7.07 3.87
C TYR A 73 -18.60 -6.95 5.04
N ASN A 74 -19.31 -5.83 5.13
CA ASN A 74 -20.29 -5.56 6.20
C ASN A 74 -21.57 -6.38 6.05
N GLY A 75 -21.89 -6.87 4.85
CA GLY A 75 -23.06 -7.70 4.58
C GLY A 75 -22.79 -9.21 4.64
N ALA A 76 -21.54 -9.62 4.88
CA ALA A 76 -21.08 -10.97 4.62
C ALA A 76 -20.73 -11.76 5.90
N ASP A 77 -21.74 -12.11 6.68
CA ASP A 77 -21.58 -13.08 7.78
C ASP A 77 -21.28 -14.51 7.25
N ASP A 78 -21.86 -14.89 6.10
CA ASP A 78 -21.70 -16.25 5.52
C ASP A 78 -20.42 -16.43 4.68
N PHE A 79 -19.86 -15.36 4.11
CA PHE A 79 -18.70 -15.45 3.20
C PHE A 79 -17.39 -15.74 3.94
N LYS A 80 -17.28 -15.28 5.20
CA LYS A 80 -16.15 -15.60 6.08
C LYS A 80 -16.05 -17.10 6.40
N LEU A 81 -17.16 -17.84 6.30
CA LEU A 81 -17.22 -19.26 6.62
C LEU A 81 -16.62 -20.18 5.55
N GLY A 82 -16.35 -19.67 4.34
CA GLY A 82 -15.88 -20.47 3.20
C GLY A 82 -14.37 -20.45 2.95
N CYS A 83 -13.64 -19.51 3.54
CA CYS A 83 -12.19 -19.41 3.38
C CYS A 83 -11.45 -19.72 4.69
N ASN A 84 -10.61 -20.75 4.67
CA ASN A 84 -9.89 -21.22 5.86
C ASN A 84 -8.58 -20.45 6.14
N ASP A 85 -7.98 -19.86 5.11
CA ASP A 85 -6.71 -19.11 5.17
C ASP A 85 -6.93 -17.69 4.64
N CYS A 86 -7.92 -16.99 5.21
CA CYS A 86 -8.24 -15.61 4.88
C CYS A 86 -8.23 -14.70 6.11
N ASP A 87 -7.86 -13.45 5.88
CA ASP A 87 -7.85 -12.37 6.85
C ASP A 87 -8.64 -11.17 6.32
N ASP A 88 -9.08 -10.34 7.26
CA ASP A 88 -9.82 -9.12 6.98
C ASP A 88 -8.89 -8.00 6.47
N TYR A 89 -9.39 -7.12 5.60
CA TYR A 89 -8.73 -5.88 5.16
C TYR A 89 -7.33 -6.01 4.56
N ARG A 90 -6.99 -7.19 4.04
CA ARG A 90 -5.68 -7.48 3.44
C ARG A 90 -5.43 -6.67 2.18
N ARG A 91 -6.47 -6.21 1.48
CA ARG A 91 -6.37 -5.37 0.27
C ARG A 91 -6.08 -3.90 0.51
N ILE A 92 -6.04 -3.44 1.75
CA ILE A 92 -5.55 -2.10 2.08
C ILE A 92 -4.04 -2.19 2.28
N VAL A 93 -3.28 -1.44 1.48
CA VAL A 93 -1.81 -1.38 1.58
C VAL A 93 -1.36 0.02 2.02
N ALA A 94 -0.44 0.04 2.98
CA ALA A 94 0.26 1.24 3.40
C ALA A 94 1.36 1.57 2.38
N VAL A 95 1.34 2.79 1.84
CA VAL A 95 2.28 3.26 0.83
C VAL A 95 3.00 4.50 1.36
N PRO A 96 4.34 4.46 1.50
CA PRO A 96 5.10 5.63 1.90
C PRO A 96 5.04 6.72 0.82
N ILE A 97 4.82 7.95 1.26
CA ILE A 97 4.82 9.16 0.44
C ILE A 97 6.08 9.93 0.82
N GLY A 98 7.01 10.04 -0.14
CA GLY A 98 8.29 10.69 0.08
C GLY A 98 8.42 12.03 -0.65
N ASP A 99 9.35 12.87 -0.18
CA ASP A 99 9.71 14.12 -0.84
C ASP A 99 10.67 13.86 -2.01
N CYS A 100 10.12 13.83 -3.23
CA CYS A 100 10.86 13.63 -4.46
C CYS A 100 11.32 14.94 -5.12
N SER A 101 11.38 16.07 -4.38
CA SER A 101 11.83 17.35 -4.93
C SER A 101 13.30 17.33 -5.39
N GLU A 102 14.11 16.46 -4.79
CA GLU A 102 15.49 16.22 -5.21
C GLU A 102 15.57 15.14 -6.30
N SER A 103 16.47 15.34 -7.26
CA SER A 103 16.68 14.35 -8.33
C SER A 103 17.47 13.15 -7.80
N LEU A 104 16.80 12.01 -7.69
CA LEU A 104 17.42 10.76 -7.28
C LEU A 104 17.74 9.90 -8.51
N SER A 105 19.02 9.54 -8.67
CA SER A 105 19.48 8.63 -9.71
C SER A 105 19.79 7.26 -9.10
N GLY A 106 18.90 6.29 -9.29
CA GLY A 106 19.10 4.91 -8.81
C GLY A 106 18.69 4.73 -7.35
N LYS A 107 19.52 4.04 -6.56
CA LYS A 107 19.34 3.89 -5.12
C LYS A 107 19.64 5.23 -4.43
N GLY A 108 18.62 5.82 -3.83
CA GLY A 108 18.68 7.08 -3.11
C GLY A 108 17.89 7.02 -1.81
N GLU A 109 18.07 8.06 -0.99
CA GLU A 109 17.31 8.29 0.23
C GLU A 109 16.24 9.33 -0.05
N ILE A 110 14.98 9.04 0.30
CA ILE A 110 13.89 9.99 0.21
C ILE A 110 13.42 10.33 1.63
N PRO A 111 13.27 11.61 2.01
CA PRO A 111 12.60 11.97 3.25
C PRO A 111 11.15 11.50 3.23
N LEU A 112 10.73 10.72 4.23
CA LEU A 112 9.34 10.29 4.38
C LEU A 112 8.48 11.49 4.81
N LEU A 113 7.50 11.85 3.99
CA LEU A 113 6.53 12.89 4.29
C LEU A 113 5.34 12.34 5.07
N ASP A 114 4.76 11.24 4.59
CA ASP A 114 3.56 10.64 5.16
C ASP A 114 3.37 9.18 4.69
N MET A 115 2.35 8.51 5.19
CA MET A 115 1.90 7.19 4.74
C MET A 115 0.44 7.28 4.24
N GLY A 116 0.19 6.81 3.03
CA GLY A 116 -1.17 6.72 2.48
C GLY A 116 -1.70 5.30 2.45
N CYS A 117 -3.01 5.11 2.66
CA CYS A 117 -3.67 3.83 2.41
C CYS A 117 -4.20 3.75 0.99
N PHE A 118 -3.94 2.63 0.33
CA PHE A 118 -4.50 2.33 -0.98
C PHE A 118 -5.21 0.98 -0.94
N PHE A 119 -6.46 0.96 -1.38
CA PHE A 119 -7.19 -0.27 -1.63
C PHE A 119 -6.82 -0.83 -3.00
N LEU A 120 -6.30 -2.05 -3.06
CA LEU A 120 -6.00 -2.73 -4.32
C LEU A 120 -7.30 -3.17 -5.00
N THR A 121 -7.59 -2.64 -6.19
CA THR A 121 -8.87 -2.90 -6.88
C THR A 121 -8.87 -4.20 -7.67
N LYS A 122 -7.69 -4.68 -8.09
CA LYS A 122 -7.51 -5.93 -8.84
C LYS A 122 -6.10 -6.50 -8.69
N PRO A 123 -5.88 -7.78 -9.06
CA PRO A 123 -4.56 -8.39 -9.03
C PRO A 123 -3.54 -7.59 -9.84
N ALA A 124 -2.33 -7.49 -9.32
CA ALA A 124 -1.20 -6.91 -10.04
C ALA A 124 -0.85 -7.78 -11.25
N LYS A 125 -0.49 -7.12 -12.36
CA LYS A 125 -0.09 -7.79 -13.61
C LYS A 125 1.38 -7.57 -13.87
N GLN A 126 2.03 -8.57 -14.44
CA GLN A 126 3.40 -8.47 -14.93
C GLN A 126 3.41 -8.64 -16.46
N LYS A 127 4.15 -7.78 -17.14
CA LYS A 127 4.49 -7.93 -18.57
C LYS A 127 5.98 -7.68 -18.77
N GLY A 128 6.77 -8.75 -18.89
CA GLY A 128 8.23 -8.65 -18.95
C GLY A 128 8.78 -8.01 -17.67
N ASN A 129 9.41 -6.85 -17.80
CA ASN A 129 9.99 -6.07 -16.71
C ASN A 129 9.07 -4.95 -16.20
N GLU A 130 7.79 -4.96 -16.58
CA GLU A 130 6.79 -4.00 -16.12
C GLU A 130 5.80 -4.69 -15.17
N SER A 131 5.43 -4.00 -14.09
CA SER A 131 4.31 -4.35 -13.22
C SER A 131 3.26 -3.25 -13.24
N GLU A 132 2.00 -3.64 -13.36
CA GLU A 132 0.86 -2.75 -13.19
C GLU A 132 0.14 -3.08 -11.87
N VAL A 133 0.01 -2.07 -11.01
CA VAL A 133 -0.75 -2.12 -9.76
C VAL A 133 -1.82 -1.04 -9.82
N TYR A 134 -3.06 -1.40 -9.50
CA TYR A 134 -4.18 -0.46 -9.48
C TYR A 134 -4.70 -0.34 -8.06
N GLY A 135 -4.63 0.87 -7.52
CA GLY A 135 -5.07 1.18 -6.17
C GLY A 135 -6.00 2.39 -6.15
N GLN A 136 -6.96 2.38 -5.24
CA GLN A 136 -7.79 3.53 -4.90
C GLN A 136 -7.31 4.11 -3.57
N PHE A 137 -7.09 5.42 -3.51
CA PHE A 137 -6.75 6.10 -2.26
C PHE A 137 -7.90 5.99 -1.25
N VAL A 138 -7.58 5.70 0.01
CA VAL A 138 -8.52 5.58 1.13
C VAL A 138 -8.17 6.62 2.19
N GLU A 139 -9.11 7.53 2.46
CA GLU A 139 -8.91 8.67 3.39
C GLU A 139 -8.77 8.23 4.85
N ASP A 140 -9.61 7.31 5.32
CA ASP A 140 -9.52 6.77 6.69
C ASP A 140 -8.47 5.66 6.77
N CYS A 141 -7.24 6.08 7.03
CA CYS A 141 -6.07 5.23 7.10
C CYS A 141 -5.50 5.21 8.54
N PRO A 142 -5.48 4.06 9.25
CA PRO A 142 -4.95 4.00 10.61
C PRO A 142 -3.40 4.00 10.66
N VAL A 143 -2.71 4.00 9.52
CA VAL A 143 -1.25 4.05 9.48
C VAL A 143 -0.78 5.50 9.47
N GLY A 144 -0.50 6.02 10.66
CA GLY A 144 0.15 7.33 10.83
C GLY A 144 1.66 7.22 10.93
N VAL A 145 2.37 8.28 10.55
CA VAL A 145 3.77 8.47 10.94
C VAL A 145 3.84 9.08 12.33
N THR A 146 4.89 8.76 13.07
CA THR A 146 5.18 9.45 14.34
C THR A 146 5.91 10.78 14.05
N PRO A 147 5.55 11.90 14.70
CA PRO A 147 6.28 13.16 14.55
C PRO A 147 7.73 13.03 15.01
N PRO A 148 8.62 13.93 14.55
CA PRO A 148 10.00 13.97 15.03
C PRO A 148 10.09 14.13 16.56
N PRO A 149 11.12 13.55 17.22
CA PRO A 149 11.29 13.70 18.67
C PRO A 149 11.37 15.18 19.09
N GLY A 150 10.40 15.63 19.90
CA GLY A 150 10.31 17.02 20.37
C GLY A 150 9.01 17.71 19.96
N GLU A 151 8.33 17.19 18.94
CA GLU A 151 6.93 17.46 18.67
C GLU A 151 6.13 16.33 19.33
N GLY A 152 5.20 16.67 20.23
CA GLY A 152 4.45 15.66 21.00
C GLY A 152 3.74 14.64 20.10
N PRO A 153 3.27 13.50 20.63
CA PRO A 153 2.57 12.50 19.84
C PRO A 153 1.37 13.15 19.14
N THR A 154 1.40 13.29 17.82
CA THR A 154 0.18 13.53 17.05
C THR A 154 -0.54 12.20 17.05
N THR A 155 -1.59 12.10 17.84
CA THR A 155 -2.54 11.02 17.68
C THR A 155 -3.08 11.12 16.25
N GLY A 156 -2.83 10.12 15.41
CA GLY A 156 -3.43 9.98 14.07
C GLY A 156 -4.95 9.77 14.11
N ASN A 157 -5.62 10.31 15.13
CA ASN A 157 -7.06 10.45 15.24
C ASN A 157 -7.49 11.93 15.26
N ASP A 158 -6.55 12.87 15.11
CA ASP A 158 -6.91 14.27 14.98
C ASP A 158 -7.39 14.53 13.55
N SER A 159 -8.69 14.32 13.34
CA SER A 159 -9.45 14.77 12.17
C SER A 159 -9.42 16.31 11.98
N THR A 160 -8.64 17.07 12.76
CA THR A 160 -8.32 18.48 12.47
C THR A 160 -6.91 18.69 11.88
N SER A 161 -6.07 17.65 11.87
CA SER A 161 -4.87 17.53 11.03
C SER A 161 -5.02 16.30 10.13
N THR A 162 -6.00 16.37 9.24
CA THR A 162 -6.38 15.31 8.29
C THR A 162 -5.14 14.78 7.53
N PRO A 163 -4.82 13.47 7.64
CA PRO A 163 -4.02 12.78 6.65
C PRO A 163 -4.83 12.76 5.33
N GLY A 164 -4.26 13.32 4.27
CA GLY A 164 -5.05 13.74 3.11
C GLY A 164 -5.36 15.23 3.21
N GLY A 165 -4.76 16.00 2.29
CA GLY A 165 -4.63 17.45 2.34
C GLY A 165 -5.79 18.17 3.01
N ASN A 166 -5.50 18.87 4.11
CA ASN A 166 -6.39 19.92 4.54
C ASN A 166 -6.56 20.91 3.38
N ASN A 167 -7.73 21.49 3.25
CA ASN A 167 -8.12 22.51 2.27
C ASN A 167 -7.26 23.81 2.30
N THR A 168 -6.22 23.85 3.14
CA THR A 168 -5.16 24.86 3.23
C THR A 168 -3.83 24.37 2.61
N ASN A 169 -3.58 23.07 2.65
CA ASN A 169 -2.45 22.34 2.07
C ASN A 169 -3.00 21.51 0.91
N LYS A 170 -2.93 22.10 -0.28
CA LYS A 170 -3.23 21.47 -1.58
C LYS A 170 -2.87 19.98 -1.53
N ALA A 171 -3.83 19.12 -1.88
CA ALA A 171 -3.62 17.68 -1.98
C ALA A 171 -2.23 17.38 -2.53
N TYR A 172 -1.45 16.55 -1.84
CA TYR A 172 -0.17 16.10 -2.38
C TYR A 172 -0.44 15.48 -3.75
N ILE A 173 0.22 15.99 -4.79
CA ILE A 173 0.23 15.30 -6.08
C ILE A 173 1.07 14.06 -5.84
N ILE A 174 0.40 12.92 -5.64
CA ILE A 174 1.06 11.63 -5.47
C ILE A 174 1.60 11.22 -6.84
N GLN A 175 2.84 11.60 -7.13
CA GLN A 175 3.51 11.31 -8.38
C GLN A 175 4.11 9.90 -8.33
N LEU A 176 3.34 8.91 -8.77
CA LEU A 176 3.78 7.51 -8.83
C LEU A 176 4.84 7.27 -9.92
N TYR A 177 4.85 8.09 -10.97
CA TYR A 177 5.88 8.12 -12.01
C TYR A 177 5.94 9.50 -12.66
N LYS A 178 7.13 9.91 -13.09
CA LYS A 178 7.32 11.19 -13.78
C LYS A 178 7.04 11.05 -15.27
N ASN A 179 5.96 11.68 -15.74
CA ASN A 179 5.66 11.79 -17.17
C ASN A 179 5.96 13.23 -17.63
N PRO A 180 7.07 13.48 -18.35
CA PRO A 180 7.47 14.83 -18.74
C PRO A 180 6.41 15.62 -19.53
N GLY A 181 5.40 14.96 -20.09
CA GLY A 181 4.29 15.58 -20.80
C GLY A 181 2.98 15.70 -20.01
N SER A 182 2.91 15.23 -18.75
CA SER A 182 1.71 15.38 -17.92
C SER A 182 1.73 16.70 -17.15
N ARG A 183 0.55 17.28 -16.95
CA ARG A 183 0.37 18.46 -16.08
C ARG A 183 0.62 18.12 -14.60
N ASP A 184 0.53 16.84 -14.26
CA ASP A 184 0.71 16.29 -12.92
C ASP A 184 2.16 15.78 -12.73
N SER A 185 3.14 16.40 -13.39
CA SER A 185 4.55 15.98 -13.35
C SER A 185 5.57 17.03 -12.99
#